data_AF-A0A6N8Z2P5-F1
#
_entry.id   AF-A0A6N8Z2P5-F1
#
_cell.length_a   1.000
_cell.length_b   1.000
_cell.length_c   1.000
_cell.angle_alpha   90.00
_cell.angle_beta   90.00
_cell.angle_gamma   90.00
#
_symmetry.space_group_name_H-M   'P 1'
#
loop_
_entity.id
_entity.type
_entity.pdbx_description
1 polymer ?
#
loop_
_entity_poly.entity_id
_entity_poly.type
_entity_poly.pdbx_seq_one_letter_code
_entity_poly.pdbx_strand_id
1 'polypeptide(L)'
;MIHGVVNAAYEAVVVLPLQGPAGQVRDIEAVVDTGYSGFLTLPTAVVAELELPFAYVGQAFLANDDEVSFDVHDVTVVWDGQPRPIKADATGSIPLVGMLLLANHDLNVEVVDGGRVLIQARE
;
A
#
# COMPACT_ATOMS: atom_id res chain seq x y z
N MET A 1 11.88 -1.57 -11.21
CA MET A 1 11.74 -0.37 -10.37
C MET A 1 10.30 0.11 -10.39
N ILE A 2 9.79 0.63 -9.27
CA ILE A 2 8.49 1.29 -9.19
C ILE A 2 8.72 2.79 -9.16
N HIS A 3 7.99 3.52 -10.00
CA HIS A 3 8.07 4.97 -10.13
C HIS A 3 6.80 5.62 -9.60
N GLY A 4 6.97 6.79 -9.00
CA GLY A 4 5.88 7.62 -8.50
C GLY A 4 6.26 9.10 -8.53
N VAL A 5 5.41 9.91 -7.93
CA VAL A 5 5.58 11.36 -7.86
C VAL A 5 5.24 11.87 -6.46
N VAL A 6 5.77 13.02 -6.09
CA VAL A 6 5.30 13.79 -4.95
C VAL A 6 4.16 14.69 -5.44
N ASN A 7 2.99 14.54 -4.84
CA ASN A 7 1.80 15.33 -5.23
C ASN A 7 1.82 16.75 -4.61
N ALA A 8 0.82 17.57 -4.94
CA ALA A 8 0.71 18.95 -4.43
C ALA A 8 0.49 19.05 -2.91
N ALA A 9 0.13 17.95 -2.24
CA ALA A 9 0.03 17.83 -0.78
C ALA A 9 1.35 17.38 -0.12
N TYR A 10 2.43 17.24 -0.90
CA TYR A 10 3.74 16.72 -0.47
C TYR A 10 3.72 15.25 -0.05
N GLU A 11 2.81 14.45 -0.59
CA GLU A 11 2.76 13.01 -0.37
C GLU A 11 3.52 12.29 -1.49
N ALA A 12 4.39 11.35 -1.13
CA ALA A 12 5.03 10.46 -2.08
C ALA A 12 4.02 9.38 -2.52
N VAL A 13 3.50 9.47 -3.74
CA VAL A 13 2.48 8.56 -4.27
C VAL A 13 3.04 7.62 -5.33
N VAL A 14 2.60 6.37 -5.31
CA VAL A 14 2.88 5.35 -6.33
C VAL A 14 1.58 4.71 -6.79
N VAL A 15 1.51 4.34 -8.08
CA VAL A 15 0.39 3.57 -8.62
C VAL A 15 0.74 2.09 -8.63
N LEU A 16 -0.11 1.27 -8.01
CA LEU A 16 0.11 -0.17 -7.88
C LEU A 16 -1.10 -0.95 -8.41
N PRO A 17 -0.90 -1.89 -9.35
CA PRO A 17 -1.96 -2.81 -9.76
C PRO A 17 -2.22 -3.84 -8.67
N LEU A 18 -3.48 -4.01 -8.29
CA LEU A 18 -3.95 -5.10 -7.44
C LEU A 18 -4.66 -6.15 -8.28
N GLN A 19 -4.54 -7.40 -7.89
CA GLN A 19 -5.20 -8.54 -8.51
C GLN A 19 -6.17 -9.18 -7.52
N GLY A 20 -7.44 -9.26 -7.92
CA GLY A 20 -8.49 -10.01 -7.21
C GLY A 20 -8.42 -11.51 -7.53
N PRO A 21 -9.07 -12.35 -6.70
CA PRO A 21 -8.98 -13.81 -6.82
C PRO A 21 -9.62 -14.37 -8.10
N ALA A 22 -10.52 -13.65 -8.76
CA ALA A 22 -11.10 -14.05 -10.04
C ALA A 22 -10.35 -13.48 -11.25
N GLY A 23 -9.16 -12.89 -11.03
CA GLY A 23 -8.36 -12.26 -12.07
C GLY A 23 -8.76 -10.81 -12.39
N GLN A 24 -9.59 -10.18 -11.54
CA GLN A 24 -9.85 -8.74 -11.63
C GLN A 24 -8.54 -7.97 -11.42
N VAL A 25 -8.37 -6.84 -12.12
CA VAL A 25 -7.23 -5.95 -11.92
C VAL A 25 -7.72 -4.54 -11.62
N ARG A 26 -7.16 -3.91 -10.58
CA ARG A 26 -7.47 -2.54 -10.19
C ARG A 26 -6.21 -1.80 -9.78
N ASP A 27 -5.92 -0.69 -10.45
CA ASP A 27 -4.82 0.19 -10.05
C ASP A 27 -5.22 1.06 -8.85
N ILE A 28 -4.39 1.10 -7.82
CA ILE A 28 -4.57 2.03 -6.70
C ILE A 28 -3.47 3.09 -6.73
N GLU A 29 -3.80 4.32 -6.36
CA GLU A 29 -2.80 5.31 -5.96
C GLU A 29 -2.62 5.17 -4.46
N ALA A 30 -1.38 4.95 -4.02
CA ALA A 30 -1.04 4.73 -2.63
C ALA A 30 0.06 5.69 -2.17
N VAL A 31 -0.11 6.25 -0.97
CA VAL A 31 0.90 7.10 -0.33
C VAL A 31 1.94 6.21 0.35
N VAL A 32 3.22 6.53 0.19
CA VAL A 32 4.29 5.88 0.94
C VAL A 32 4.31 6.41 2.36
N ASP A 33 4.10 5.53 3.34
CA ASP A 33 4.07 5.87 4.76
C ASP A 33 5.13 5.07 5.52
N THR A 34 6.24 5.74 5.84
CA THR A 34 7.34 5.14 6.62
C THR A 34 7.01 4.97 8.11
N GLY A 35 5.93 5.59 8.59
CA GLY A 35 5.40 5.41 9.95
C GLY A 35 4.47 4.20 10.08
N TYR A 36 3.96 3.68 8.96
CA TYR A 36 3.11 2.49 8.94
C TYR A 36 3.94 1.20 8.82
N SER A 37 3.82 0.32 9.81
CA SER A 37 4.60 -0.92 9.89
C SER A 37 4.05 -2.07 9.05
N GLY A 38 2.81 -2.00 8.56
CA GLY A 38 2.18 -3.04 7.77
C GLY A 38 2.64 -3.09 6.31
N PHE A 39 1.91 -3.84 5.48
CA PHE A 39 2.21 -3.95 4.05
C PHE A 39 1.48 -2.87 3.24
N LEU A 40 0.14 -2.90 3.28
CA LEU A 40 -0.73 -2.05 2.47
C LEU A 40 -2.03 -1.81 3.22
N THR A 41 -2.50 -0.57 3.30
CA THR A 41 -3.90 -0.31 3.66
C THR A 41 -4.75 -0.18 2.40
N LEU A 42 -6.03 -0.56 2.49
CA LEU A 42 -7.00 -0.38 1.41
C LEU A 42 -8.33 0.17 1.92
N PRO A 43 -8.98 1.07 1.18
CA PRO A 43 -10.39 1.38 1.39
C PRO A 43 -11.24 0.12 1.31
N THR A 44 -12.19 -0.03 2.23
CA THR A 44 -13.16 -1.15 2.22
C THR A 44 -13.93 -1.29 0.90
N ALA A 45 -14.12 -0.18 0.18
CA ALA A 45 -14.71 -0.18 -1.16
C ALA A 45 -13.86 -0.95 -2.19
N VAL A 46 -12.53 -0.80 -2.15
CA VAL A 46 -11.61 -1.53 -3.04
C VAL A 46 -11.58 -3.02 -2.67
N VAL A 47 -11.61 -3.32 -1.38
CA VAL A 47 -11.70 -4.70 -0.86
C VAL A 47 -12.96 -5.39 -1.38
N ALA A 48 -14.11 -4.70 -1.32
CA ALA A 48 -15.38 -5.21 -1.82
C ALA A 48 -15.40 -5.33 -3.35
N GLU A 49 -14.88 -4.34 -4.08
CA GLU A 49 -14.80 -4.33 -5.55
C GLU A 49 -13.99 -5.52 -6.09
N LEU A 50 -12.86 -5.81 -5.45
CA LEU A 50 -11.97 -6.91 -5.84
C LEU A 50 -12.37 -8.25 -5.20
N GLU A 51 -13.41 -8.29 -4.37
CA GLU A 51 -13.84 -9.49 -3.62
C GLU A 51 -12.68 -10.14 -2.84
N LEU A 52 -11.85 -9.31 -2.18
CA LEU A 52 -10.64 -9.81 -1.51
C LEU A 52 -10.99 -10.73 -0.33
N PRO A 53 -10.39 -11.94 -0.24
CA PRO A 53 -10.68 -12.87 0.84
C PRO A 53 -10.30 -12.30 2.22
N PHE A 54 -11.22 -12.39 3.18
CA PHE A 54 -10.91 -12.11 4.58
C PHE A 54 -9.90 -13.14 5.11
N ALA A 55 -8.91 -12.66 5.85
CA ALA A 55 -7.89 -13.47 6.49
C ALA A 55 -8.07 -13.54 8.01
N TYR A 56 -8.05 -12.39 8.69
CA TYR A 56 -8.17 -12.27 10.15
C TYR A 56 -8.47 -10.82 10.56
N VAL A 57 -8.76 -10.59 11.85
CA VAL A 57 -8.86 -9.23 12.42
C VAL A 57 -7.50 -8.80 12.93
N GLY A 58 -6.98 -7.68 12.41
CA GLY A 58 -5.75 -7.04 12.84
C GLY A 58 -5.97 -6.04 13.98
N GLN A 59 -4.88 -5.67 14.63
CA GLN A 59 -4.83 -4.60 15.63
C GLN A 59 -3.63 -3.70 15.34
N ALA A 60 -3.80 -2.39 15.50
CA ALA A 60 -2.70 -1.43 15.44
C ALA A 60 -2.87 -0.33 16.48
N PHE A 61 -1.74 0.25 16.88
CA PHE A 61 -1.71 1.53 17.58
C PHE A 61 -1.50 2.63 16.56
N LEU A 62 -2.40 3.60 16.57
CA LEU A 62 -2.28 4.80 15.74
C LEU A 62 -1.27 5.78 16.38
N ALA A 63 -0.88 6.80 15.61
CA ALA A 63 0.06 7.82 16.08
C ALA A 63 -0.41 8.62 17.31
N ASN A 64 -1.70 8.53 17.66
CA ASN A 64 -2.29 9.14 18.85
C ASN A 64 -2.47 8.14 20.01
N ASP A 65 -1.82 6.98 19.96
CA ASP A 65 -1.90 5.87 20.91
C ASP A 65 -3.27 5.17 20.99
N ASP A 66 -4.22 5.51 20.12
CA ASP A 66 -5.47 4.77 20.02
C ASP A 66 -5.22 3.37 19.46
N GLU A 67 -5.76 2.36 20.14
CA GLU A 67 -5.81 0.99 19.63
C GLU A 67 -7.03 0.82 18.73
N VAL A 68 -6.80 0.40 17.49
CA VAL A 68 -7.85 0.16 16.51
C VAL A 68 -7.80 -1.26 15.99
N SER A 69 -8.98 -1.84 15.74
CA SER A 69 -9.12 -3.10 15.02
C SER A 69 -9.61 -2.87 13.59
N PHE A 70 -9.18 -3.74 12.69
CA PHE A 70 -9.54 -3.70 11.27
C PHE A 70 -9.54 -5.10 10.69
N ASP A 71 -10.28 -5.30 9.61
CA ASP A 71 -10.23 -6.56 8.87
C ASP A 71 -8.97 -6.61 8.01
N VAL A 72 -8.31 -7.76 7.96
CA VAL A 72 -7.15 -8.00 7.13
C VAL A 72 -7.54 -8.96 6.01
N HIS A 73 -7.17 -8.62 4.78
CA HIS A 73 -7.51 -9.38 3.58
C HIS A 73 -6.27 -9.88 2.85
N ASP A 74 -6.42 -10.99 2.15
CA ASP A 74 -5.43 -11.47 1.18
C ASP A 74 -5.54 -10.69 -0.13
N VAL A 75 -4.41 -10.19 -0.63
CA VAL A 75 -4.36 -9.49 -1.93
C VAL A 75 -3.05 -9.81 -2.64
N THR A 76 -3.09 -9.82 -3.96
CA THR A 76 -1.88 -9.85 -4.79
C THR A 76 -1.63 -8.47 -5.36
N VAL A 77 -0.51 -7.85 -5.01
CA VAL A 77 -0.03 -6.61 -5.63
C VAL A 77 0.96 -6.95 -6.73
N VAL A 78 0.89 -6.27 -7.87
CA VAL A 78 1.93 -6.36 -8.91
C VAL A 78 3.06 -5.42 -8.51
N TRP A 79 4.05 -5.97 -7.82
CA TRP A 79 5.20 -5.26 -7.29
C TRP A 79 6.36 -5.34 -8.27
N ASP A 80 6.72 -4.21 -8.90
CA ASP A 80 7.76 -4.16 -9.93
C ASP A 80 7.55 -5.16 -11.09
N GLY A 81 6.30 -5.24 -11.56
CA GLY A 81 5.88 -6.18 -12.61
C GLY A 81 5.75 -7.63 -12.14
N GLN A 82 6.06 -7.95 -10.88
CA GLN A 82 5.95 -9.29 -10.32
C GLN A 82 4.75 -9.40 -9.37
N PRO A 83 3.85 -10.39 -9.54
CA PRO A 83 2.80 -10.65 -8.59
C PRO A 83 3.38 -11.03 -7.22
N ARG A 84 2.97 -10.33 -6.17
CA ARG A 84 3.39 -10.56 -4.78
C ARG A 84 2.15 -10.70 -3.88
N PRO A 85 1.90 -11.87 -3.29
CA PRO A 85 0.83 -12.02 -2.30
C PRO A 85 1.23 -11.34 -0.99
N ILE A 86 0.32 -10.53 -0.45
CA ILE A 86 0.49 -9.78 0.81
C ILE A 86 -0.80 -9.78 1.61
N LYS A 87 -0.71 -9.30 2.85
CA LYS A 87 -1.86 -8.90 3.65
C LYS A 87 -2.16 -7.43 3.44
N ALA A 88 -3.42 -7.06 3.33
CA ALA A 88 -3.86 -5.67 3.29
C ALA A 88 -4.85 -5.37 4.41
N ASP A 89 -4.63 -4.25 5.10
CA ASP A 89 -5.47 -3.79 6.19
C ASP A 89 -6.64 -2.98 5.61
N ALA A 90 -7.87 -3.48 5.76
CA ALA A 90 -9.06 -2.81 5.30
C ALA A 90 -9.41 -1.66 6.26
N THR A 91 -9.09 -0.44 5.83
CA THR A 91 -9.30 0.78 6.62
C THR A 91 -10.23 1.72 5.86
N GLY A 92 -10.81 2.71 6.55
CA GLY A 92 -11.64 3.74 5.91
C GLY A 92 -10.84 4.84 5.22
N SER A 93 -9.51 4.77 5.24
CA SER A 93 -8.60 5.82 4.78
C SER A 93 -8.05 5.56 3.37
N ILE A 94 -7.23 6.50 2.90
CA ILE A 94 -6.45 6.36 1.67
C ILE A 94 -5.51 5.13 1.74
N PRO A 95 -5.18 4.51 0.58
CA PRO A 95 -4.19 3.44 0.54
C PRO A 95 -2.80 3.93 0.96
N LEU A 96 -2.14 3.17 1.83
CA LEU A 96 -0.80 3.44 2.34
C LEU A 96 0.13 2.26 2.04
N VAL A 97 1.28 2.52 1.44
CA VAL A 97 2.39 1.55 1.34
C VAL A 97 3.21 1.62 2.62
N GLY A 98 3.23 0.53 3.38
CA GLY A 98 3.97 0.44 4.63
C GLY A 98 5.34 -0.21 4.51
N MET A 99 6.07 -0.20 5.63
CA MET A 99 7.46 -0.63 5.71
C MET A 99 7.67 -2.13 5.41
N LEU A 100 6.70 -3.01 5.68
CA LEU A 100 6.84 -4.43 5.35
C LEU A 100 6.76 -4.69 3.83
N LEU A 101 6.02 -3.86 3.08
CA LEU A 101 5.98 -3.97 1.62
C LEU A 101 7.28 -3.45 1.01
N LEU A 102 7.84 -2.38 1.59
CA LEU A 102 9.13 -1.78 1.21
C LEU A 102 10.36 -2.58 1.66
N ALA A 103 10.22 -3.60 2.50
CA ALA A 103 11.35 -4.36 3.00
C ALA A 103 12.25 -4.86 1.86
N ASN A 104 13.58 -4.73 2.02
CA ASN A 104 14.62 -5.02 1.02
C ASN A 104 14.61 -4.13 -0.23
N HIS A 105 14.00 -2.95 -0.16
CA HIS A 105 14.03 -1.95 -1.22
C HIS A 105 14.60 -0.62 -0.70
N ASP A 106 15.26 0.12 -1.60
CA ASP A 106 15.58 1.51 -1.39
C ASP A 106 14.39 2.39 -1.80
N LEU A 107 14.10 3.40 -0.97
CA LEU A 107 13.13 4.45 -1.25
C LEU A 107 13.87 5.78 -1.44
N ASN A 108 13.70 6.41 -2.60
CA ASN A 108 14.21 7.75 -2.89
C ASN A 108 13.04 8.67 -3.22
N VAL A 109 12.99 9.83 -2.54
CA VAL A 109 11.93 10.83 -2.70
C VAL A 109 12.55 12.21 -2.90
N GLU A 110 12.25 12.86 -4.01
CA GLU A 110 12.52 14.27 -4.23
C GLU A 110 11.37 15.08 -3.63
N VAL A 111 11.56 15.64 -2.43
CA VAL A 111 10.49 16.26 -1.63
C VAL A 111 10.15 17.68 -2.14
N VAL A 112 9.61 17.75 -3.34
CA VAL A 112 9.08 18.95 -4.02
C VAL A 112 7.83 18.57 -4.80
N ASP A 113 6.89 19.48 -5.02
CA ASP A 113 5.71 19.21 -5.86
C ASP A 113 6.14 18.78 -7.29
N GLY A 114 5.64 17.63 -7.74
CA GLY A 114 6.04 16.98 -8.99
C GLY A 114 7.40 16.27 -8.94
N GLY A 115 8.04 16.21 -7.77
CA GLY A 115 9.30 15.51 -7.55
C GLY A 115 9.16 14.00 -7.73
N ARG A 116 10.26 13.33 -8.08
CA ARG A 116 10.26 11.88 -8.34
C ARG A 116 10.22 11.06 -7.05
N VAL A 117 9.46 9.96 -7.09
CA VAL A 117 9.53 8.86 -6.14
C VAL A 117 10.06 7.61 -6.86
N LEU A 118 11.03 6.93 -6.28
CA LEU A 118 11.61 5.70 -6.81
C LEU A 118 11.73 4.64 -5.70
N ILE A 119 11.18 3.47 -5.97
CA ILE A 119 11.37 2.26 -5.15
C ILE A 119 12.08 1.21 -6.00
N GLN A 120 13.20 0.69 -5.49
CA GLN A 120 14.01 -0.29 -6.21
C GLN A 120 14.55 -1.36 -5.27
N ALA A 121 14.67 -2.59 -5.74
CA ALA A 121 15.27 -3.66 -4.94
C ALA A 121 16.70 -3.29 -4.54
N ARG A 122 17.08 -3.62 -3.32
CA ARG A 122 18.45 -3.45 -2.83
C ARG A 122 19.36 -4.51 -3.46
N GLU A 123 20.51 -4.08 -3.97
CA GLU A 123 21.59 -4.98 -4.44
C GLU A 123 22.30 -5.71 -3.30
#